data_AF-A0A1I0SRT7-F1
#
_entry.id   AF-A0A1I0SRT7-F1
#
_cell.length_a   1.000
_cell.length_b   1.000
_cell.length_c   1.000
_cell.angle_alpha   90.00
_cell.angle_beta   90.00
_cell.angle_gamma   90.00
#
_symmetry.space_group_name_H-M   'P 1'
#
loop_
_entity.id
_entity.type
_entity.pdbx_description
1 polymer ?
#
loop_
_entity_poly.entity_id
_entity_poly.type
_entity_poly.pdbx_seq_one_letter_code
_entity_poly.pdbx_strand_id
1 'polypeptide(L)'
;MHKVRFYLILLGELVLSPFLYLNNYWKWNFGKCPKSPALRQRLSADDNKISVCIHEWGGYHAVRQKKLKVAEEFTCGLKFQLERFKNYAGNRQVDICLTLSEAWRKKEALVTCNVLEVGNEGMDFSGYAEFFETIREKPNHYVILTNTSVHQMQTEFLDSYIDYMEANDTVGVLGISYATKMYQSIIRNNFKPHAQSFFLLTTRAILQEIVDINGSFPGKGITDKRLLIRNAEIKLSGIVLKLGYEIALVQEDGSVFKYDSSVLSDNGRCRWTIPMGDNRAHVKNPNAINAIKSHNFTSNK
;
A
#
# COMPACT_ATOMS: atom_id res chain seq x y z
N MET A 1 -3.31 -17.78 -19.06
CA MET A 1 -3.97 -18.42 -17.89
C MET A 1 -4.64 -17.43 -16.92
N HIS A 2 -4.04 -16.29 -16.55
CA HIS A 2 -4.62 -15.36 -15.55
C HIS A 2 -6.00 -14.79 -15.88
N LYS A 3 -6.27 -14.44 -17.15
CA LYS A 3 -7.61 -13.99 -17.58
C LYS A 3 -8.68 -15.05 -17.28
N VAL A 4 -8.41 -16.32 -17.62
CA VAL A 4 -9.31 -17.45 -17.34
C VAL A 4 -9.51 -17.59 -15.84
N ARG A 5 -8.43 -17.57 -15.04
CA ARG A 5 -8.51 -17.62 -13.57
C ARG A 5 -9.37 -16.49 -12.99
N PHE A 6 -9.25 -15.28 -13.52
CA PHE A 6 -10.10 -14.15 -13.09
C PHE A 6 -11.58 -14.41 -13.38
N TYR A 7 -11.93 -14.88 -14.58
CA TYR A 7 -13.32 -15.21 -14.91
C TYR A 7 -13.86 -16.41 -14.12
N LEU A 8 -13.02 -17.41 -13.81
CA LEU A 8 -13.40 -18.50 -12.92
C LEU A 8 -13.71 -18.01 -11.49
N ILE A 9 -12.95 -17.03 -11.00
CA ILE A 9 -13.27 -16.37 -9.71
C ILE A 9 -14.63 -15.69 -9.78
N LEU A 10 -14.94 -14.97 -10.86
CA LEU A 10 -16.24 -14.33 -11.03
C LEU A 10 -17.39 -15.34 -11.17
N LEU A 11 -17.16 -16.45 -11.88
CA LEU A 11 -18.13 -17.54 -11.97
C LEU A 11 -18.39 -18.15 -10.59
N GLY A 12 -17.34 -18.38 -9.79
CA GLY A 12 -17.48 -18.81 -8.40
C GLY A 12 -18.25 -17.82 -7.54
N GLU A 13 -17.97 -16.52 -7.68
CA GLU A 13 -18.75 -15.46 -7.01
C GLU A 13 -20.23 -15.48 -7.43
N LEU A 14 -20.53 -15.78 -8.70
CA LEU A 14 -21.89 -15.85 -9.22
C LEU A 14 -22.65 -17.04 -8.64
N VAL A 15 -22.03 -18.23 -8.66
CA VAL A 15 -22.60 -19.46 -8.10
C VAL A 15 -22.84 -19.31 -6.59
N LEU A 16 -21.90 -18.70 -5.87
CA LEU A 16 -22.02 -18.47 -4.42
C LEU A 16 -22.71 -17.15 -4.06
N SER A 17 -23.26 -16.42 -5.05
CA SER A 17 -23.76 -15.07 -4.85
C SER A 17 -24.82 -14.94 -3.76
N PRO A 18 -25.79 -15.88 -3.59
CA PRO A 18 -26.77 -15.76 -2.51
C PRO A 18 -26.12 -15.72 -1.13
N PHE A 19 -25.15 -16.61 -0.90
CA PHE A 19 -24.41 -16.68 0.36
C PHE A 19 -23.48 -15.48 0.55
N LEU A 20 -22.74 -15.10 -0.50
CA LEU A 20 -21.80 -13.98 -0.44
C LEU A 20 -22.51 -12.63 -0.25
N TYR A 21 -23.65 -12.41 -0.90
CA TYR A 21 -24.46 -11.21 -0.67
C TYR A 21 -25.01 -11.18 0.75
N LEU A 22 -25.56 -12.30 1.24
CA LEU A 22 -26.07 -12.38 2.61
C LEU A 22 -24.95 -12.09 3.61
N ASN A 23 -23.79 -12.73 3.47
CA ASN A 23 -22.64 -12.48 4.35
C ASN A 23 -22.20 -11.01 4.35
N ASN A 24 -22.09 -10.37 3.18
CA ASN A 24 -21.73 -8.94 3.11
C ASN A 24 -22.82 -8.05 3.69
N TYR A 25 -24.09 -8.38 3.48
CA TYR A 25 -25.21 -7.68 4.12
C TYR A 25 -25.14 -7.78 5.65
N TRP A 26 -24.85 -8.96 6.18
CA TRP A 26 -24.68 -9.17 7.62
C TRP A 26 -23.52 -8.35 8.17
N LYS A 27 -22.35 -8.38 7.53
CA LYS A 27 -21.19 -7.57 7.93
C LYS A 27 -21.50 -6.07 7.85
N TRP A 28 -22.25 -5.64 6.84
CA TRP A 28 -22.59 -4.24 6.64
C TRP A 28 -23.53 -3.69 7.72
N ASN A 29 -24.58 -4.44 8.08
CA ASN A 29 -25.61 -3.96 9.00
C ASN A 29 -25.39 -4.37 10.45
N PHE A 30 -24.73 -5.51 10.68
CA PHE A 30 -24.59 -6.12 12.01
C PHE A 30 -23.12 -6.36 12.39
N GLY A 31 -22.17 -5.89 11.59
CA GLY A 31 -20.75 -5.90 11.93
C GLY A 31 -20.52 -5.10 13.21
N LYS A 32 -20.37 -5.81 14.32
CA LYS A 32 -20.08 -5.19 15.62
C LYS A 32 -18.63 -4.73 15.62
N CYS A 33 -18.36 -3.70 16.42
CA CYS A 33 -17.03 -3.30 16.84
C CYS A 33 -16.79 -3.92 18.23
N PRO A 34 -16.54 -5.24 18.35
CA PRO A 34 -16.14 -5.77 19.65
C PRO A 34 -14.85 -5.07 20.11
N LYS A 35 -14.58 -5.09 21.42
CA LYS A 35 -13.24 -4.73 21.91
C LYS A 35 -12.25 -5.56 21.08
N SER A 36 -11.41 -4.87 20.32
CA SER A 36 -10.46 -5.52 19.42
C SER A 36 -9.65 -6.53 20.25
N PRO A 37 -9.39 -7.75 19.76
CA PRO A 37 -8.38 -8.58 20.39
C PRO A 37 -7.10 -7.74 20.55
N ALA A 38 -6.30 -8.03 21.59
CA ALA A 38 -5.08 -7.27 21.84
C ALA A 38 -4.27 -7.16 20.54
N LEU A 39 -4.13 -5.93 20.05
CA LEU A 39 -3.44 -5.65 18.80
C LEU A 39 -2.00 -6.12 18.94
N ARG A 40 -1.47 -6.69 17.87
CA ARG A 40 -0.09 -7.14 17.86
C ARG A 40 0.83 -5.94 17.75
N GLN A 41 1.87 -5.94 18.57
CA GLN A 41 2.94 -4.95 18.51
C GLN A 41 4.02 -5.43 17.54
N ARG A 42 4.42 -4.56 16.63
CA ARG A 42 5.49 -4.78 15.66
C ARG A 42 6.85 -4.73 16.35
N LEU A 43 7.81 -5.49 15.85
CA LEU A 43 9.21 -5.38 16.25
C LEU A 43 9.77 -3.99 15.88
N SER A 44 10.43 -3.35 16.84
CA SER A 44 11.20 -2.13 16.62
C SER A 44 12.25 -2.33 15.52
N ALA A 45 12.55 -1.26 14.79
CA ALA A 45 13.68 -1.27 13.87
C ALA A 45 14.99 -1.38 14.66
N ASP A 46 15.95 -2.12 14.11
CA ASP A 46 17.25 -2.38 14.71
C ASP A 46 18.23 -1.22 14.44
N ASP A 47 17.95 -0.39 13.43
CA ASP A 47 18.82 0.70 12.98
C ASP A 47 18.05 1.94 12.50
N ASN A 48 18.79 3.00 12.16
CA ASN A 48 18.27 4.23 11.58
C ASN A 48 18.15 4.19 10.04
N LYS A 49 18.19 2.99 9.45
CA LYS A 49 18.15 2.81 8.01
C LYS A 49 16.71 2.75 7.51
N ILE A 50 16.49 3.37 6.36
CA ILE A 50 15.24 3.30 5.62
C ILE A 50 15.56 2.81 4.21
N SER A 51 15.08 1.62 3.86
CA SER A 51 15.23 1.10 2.51
C SER A 51 14.01 1.50 1.68
N VAL A 52 14.25 2.19 0.56
CA VAL A 52 13.20 2.75 -0.29
C VAL A 52 13.25 2.06 -1.65
N CYS A 53 12.15 1.38 -2.00
CA CYS A 53 11.91 0.88 -3.35
C CYS A 53 11.02 1.86 -4.11
N ILE A 54 11.58 2.44 -5.17
CA ILE A 54 10.83 3.22 -6.14
C ILE A 54 10.62 2.33 -7.36
N HIS A 55 9.39 2.01 -7.72
CA HIS A 55 9.08 1.25 -8.93
C HIS A 55 8.66 2.15 -10.09
N GLU A 56 9.25 1.94 -11.26
CA GLU A 56 8.89 2.60 -12.51
C GLU A 56 8.75 1.60 -13.67
N TRP A 57 7.89 1.93 -14.65
CA TRP A 57 7.86 1.25 -15.94
C TRP A 57 8.63 2.06 -16.98
N GLY A 58 9.50 1.38 -17.74
CA GLY A 58 10.42 1.98 -18.70
C GLY A 58 9.72 2.77 -19.80
N GLY A 59 8.47 2.45 -20.13
CA GLY A 59 7.70 3.19 -21.13
C GLY A 59 7.16 4.55 -20.67
N TYR A 60 7.25 4.90 -19.39
CA TYR A 60 6.75 6.19 -18.90
C TYR A 60 7.80 7.30 -18.98
N HIS A 61 7.37 8.50 -19.39
CA HIS A 61 8.16 9.72 -19.24
C HIS A 61 8.50 9.99 -17.76
N ALA A 62 9.64 10.63 -17.52
CA ALA A 62 10.13 10.97 -16.18
C ALA A 62 9.19 11.91 -15.42
N VAL A 63 8.44 12.74 -16.17
CA VAL A 63 7.34 13.60 -15.70
C VAL A 63 6.13 13.30 -16.58
N ARG A 64 4.95 13.15 -16.00
CA ARG A 64 3.71 12.84 -16.72
C ARG A 64 2.47 13.39 -16.01
N GLN A 65 1.45 13.71 -16.78
CA GLN A 65 0.12 14.02 -16.28
C GLN A 65 -0.72 12.73 -16.22
N LYS A 66 -1.49 12.57 -15.14
CA LYS A 66 -2.38 11.43 -14.98
C LYS A 66 -3.80 11.93 -14.74
N LYS A 67 -4.70 11.55 -15.65
CA LYS A 67 -6.13 11.82 -15.52
C LYS A 67 -6.81 10.71 -14.74
N LEU A 68 -7.53 11.09 -13.69
CA LEU A 68 -8.45 10.19 -12.99
C LEU A 68 -9.86 10.38 -13.55
N LYS A 69 -10.69 9.33 -13.48
CA LYS A 69 -12.06 9.41 -14.01
C LYS A 69 -12.94 10.44 -13.29
N VAL A 70 -12.63 10.73 -12.03
CA VAL A 70 -13.48 11.49 -11.10
C VAL A 70 -12.74 12.69 -10.48
N ALA A 71 -11.44 12.84 -10.76
CA ALA A 71 -10.62 13.89 -10.20
C ALA A 71 -9.85 14.63 -11.29
N GLU A 72 -9.31 15.78 -10.93
CA GLU A 72 -8.48 16.60 -11.80
C GLU A 72 -7.22 15.85 -12.26
N GLU A 73 -6.65 16.32 -13.37
CA GLU A 73 -5.36 15.83 -13.83
C GLU A 73 -4.29 16.26 -12.83
N PHE A 74 -3.43 15.31 -12.45
CA PHE A 74 -2.32 15.61 -11.55
C PHE A 74 -1.00 15.18 -12.15
N THR A 75 0.04 15.91 -11.77
CA THR A 75 1.40 15.67 -12.24
C THR A 75 2.12 14.69 -11.32
N CYS A 76 2.79 13.70 -11.91
CA CYS A 76 3.57 12.68 -11.22
C CYS A 76 4.77 12.23 -12.07
N GLY A 77 5.60 11.33 -11.55
CA GLY A 77 6.67 10.68 -12.32
C GLY A 77 7.92 10.35 -11.51
N LEU A 78 8.85 9.63 -12.17
CA LEU A 78 10.12 9.22 -11.58
C LEU A 78 10.95 10.39 -11.06
N LYS A 79 10.95 11.53 -11.78
CA LYS A 79 11.72 12.73 -11.39
C LYS A 79 11.39 13.13 -9.95
N PHE A 80 10.09 13.30 -9.67
CA PHE A 80 9.62 13.75 -8.35
C PHE A 80 9.83 12.72 -7.25
N GLN A 81 9.77 11.42 -7.55
CA GLN A 81 10.09 10.39 -6.55
C GLN A 81 11.59 10.39 -6.22
N LEU A 82 12.46 10.45 -7.23
CA LEU A 82 13.90 10.48 -6.99
C LEU A 82 14.32 11.73 -6.22
N GLU A 83 13.84 12.91 -6.63
CA GLU A 83 14.10 14.18 -5.94
C GLU A 83 13.69 14.11 -4.47
N ARG A 84 12.51 13.55 -4.17
CA ARG A 84 11.98 13.44 -2.81
C ARG A 84 12.91 12.72 -1.84
N PHE A 85 13.46 11.59 -2.25
CA PHE A 85 14.30 10.78 -1.36
C PHE A 85 15.78 11.17 -1.43
N LYS A 86 16.25 11.71 -2.56
CA LYS A 86 17.64 12.18 -2.71
C LYS A 86 17.90 13.51 -2.00
N ASN A 87 16.90 14.37 -1.94
CA ASN A 87 17.01 15.68 -1.28
C ASN A 87 16.68 15.62 0.22
N TYR A 88 16.36 14.43 0.74
CA TYR A 88 16.09 14.27 2.16
C TYR A 88 17.31 14.66 2.99
N ALA A 89 17.10 15.59 3.92
CA ALA A 89 18.15 16.18 4.75
C ALA A 89 17.98 15.89 6.26
N GLY A 90 17.12 14.93 6.62
CA GLY A 90 16.87 14.56 8.00
C GLY A 90 17.91 13.57 8.56
N ASN A 91 17.60 12.99 9.72
CA ASN A 91 18.59 12.28 10.55
C ASN A 91 18.73 10.78 10.25
N ARG A 92 18.11 10.29 9.18
CA ARG A 92 18.01 8.85 8.87
C ARG A 92 18.84 8.51 7.64
N GLN A 93 19.33 7.27 7.58
CA GLN A 93 20.07 6.81 6.39
C GLN A 93 19.09 6.24 5.37
N VAL A 94 18.95 6.92 4.23
CA VAL A 94 18.03 6.50 3.15
C VAL A 94 18.80 5.74 2.06
N ASP A 95 18.41 4.48 1.84
CA ASP A 95 18.96 3.62 0.79
C ASP A 95 17.93 3.45 -0.33
N ILE A 96 18.19 4.08 -1.48
CA ILE A 96 17.24 4.15 -2.60
C ILE A 96 17.57 3.06 -3.62
N CYS A 97 16.61 2.18 -3.84
CA CYS A 97 16.61 1.21 -4.92
C CYS A 97 15.51 1.55 -5.93
N LEU A 98 15.89 1.73 -7.19
CA LEU A 98 14.97 1.88 -8.30
C LEU A 98 14.73 0.51 -8.93
N THR A 99 13.50 0.01 -8.87
CA THR A 99 13.11 -1.15 -9.66
C THR A 99 12.50 -0.68 -10.98
N LEU A 100 12.97 -1.24 -12.09
CA LEU A 100 12.57 -0.80 -13.42
C LEU A 100 12.15 -1.97 -14.28
N SER A 101 10.89 -1.94 -14.71
CA SER A 101 10.41 -2.87 -15.72
C SER A 101 10.70 -2.33 -17.13
N GLU A 102 11.12 -3.20 -18.05
CA GLU A 102 11.50 -2.81 -19.42
C GLU A 102 12.61 -1.74 -19.48
N ALA A 103 13.67 -1.93 -18.68
CA ALA A 103 14.78 -0.98 -18.53
C ALA A 103 15.48 -0.59 -19.84
N TRP A 104 15.48 -1.48 -20.84
CA TRP A 104 16.00 -1.23 -22.19
C TRP A 104 15.38 -0.01 -22.88
N ARG A 105 14.21 0.47 -22.43
CA ARG A 105 13.57 1.71 -22.93
C ARG A 105 14.13 3.00 -22.34
N LYS A 106 14.94 2.95 -21.27
CA LYS A 106 15.43 4.11 -20.51
C LYS A 106 16.96 4.15 -20.36
N LYS A 107 17.70 3.60 -21.33
CA LYS A 107 19.16 3.37 -21.27
C LYS A 107 20.03 4.58 -20.86
N GLU A 108 19.53 5.82 -20.95
CA GLU A 108 20.34 7.04 -20.75
C GLU A 108 20.10 7.77 -19.41
N ALA A 109 19.11 7.40 -18.60
CA ALA A 109 18.61 8.29 -17.52
C ALA A 109 18.94 7.90 -16.06
N LEU A 110 19.72 6.83 -15.78
CA LEU A 110 19.65 6.15 -14.47
C LEU A 110 20.99 5.98 -13.72
N VAL A 111 21.95 6.87 -13.93
CA VAL A 111 23.34 6.71 -13.45
C VAL A 111 23.53 6.88 -11.93
N THR A 112 22.48 7.20 -11.15
CA THR A 112 22.64 7.75 -9.78
C THR A 112 21.89 7.00 -8.67
N CYS A 113 21.39 5.79 -8.92
CA CYS A 113 20.77 4.95 -7.88
C CYS A 113 21.02 3.47 -8.18
N ASN A 114 20.93 2.62 -7.16
CA ASN A 114 20.93 1.18 -7.36
C ASN A 114 19.70 0.80 -8.21
N VAL A 115 19.90 0.21 -9.38
CA VAL A 115 18.81 -0.16 -10.30
C VAL A 115 18.68 -1.67 -10.35
N LEU A 116 17.48 -2.17 -10.06
CA LEU A 116 17.11 -3.57 -10.25
C LEU A 116 16.18 -3.69 -11.45
N GLU A 117 16.63 -4.37 -12.49
CA GLU A 117 15.78 -4.70 -13.63
C GLU A 117 14.80 -5.81 -13.24
N VAL A 118 13.52 -5.62 -13.52
CA VAL A 118 12.46 -6.57 -13.15
C VAL A 118 11.53 -6.84 -14.32
N GLY A 119 10.85 -7.98 -14.31
CA GLY A 119 9.76 -8.25 -15.26
C GLY A 119 8.58 -7.32 -15.02
N ASN A 120 7.75 -7.07 -16.04
CA ASN A 120 6.51 -6.28 -15.88
C ASN A 120 5.34 -7.14 -15.31
N GLU A 121 5.58 -8.42 -15.04
CA GLU A 121 4.58 -9.34 -14.49
C GLU A 121 4.35 -9.06 -13.01
N GLY A 122 3.20 -8.46 -12.68
CA GLY A 122 2.90 -7.97 -11.34
C GLY A 122 2.93 -6.45 -11.23
N MET A 123 3.25 -5.72 -12.32
CA MET A 123 3.36 -4.26 -12.32
C MET A 123 4.27 -3.78 -11.19
N ASP A 124 3.82 -2.87 -10.33
CA ASP A 124 4.60 -2.39 -9.19
C ASP A 124 4.93 -3.45 -8.14
N PHE A 125 4.07 -4.45 -7.95
CA PHE A 125 4.36 -5.56 -7.05
C PHE A 125 5.48 -6.47 -7.54
N SER A 126 5.82 -6.44 -8.83
CA SER A 126 7.02 -7.13 -9.34
C SER A 126 8.29 -6.50 -8.76
N GLY A 127 8.37 -5.17 -8.81
CA GLY A 127 9.47 -4.41 -8.25
C GLY A 127 9.54 -4.59 -6.74
N TYR A 128 8.40 -4.51 -6.04
CA TYR A 128 8.37 -4.69 -4.59
C TYR A 128 8.80 -6.09 -4.17
N ALA A 129 8.38 -7.13 -4.90
CA ALA A 129 8.77 -8.51 -4.62
C ALA A 129 10.27 -8.72 -4.80
N GLU A 130 10.84 -8.31 -5.95
CA GLU A 130 12.27 -8.49 -6.22
C GLU A 130 13.13 -7.65 -5.28
N PHE A 131 12.72 -6.42 -4.98
CA PHE A 131 13.36 -5.61 -3.96
C PHE A 131 13.35 -6.27 -2.58
N PHE A 132 12.22 -6.87 -2.17
CA PHE A 132 12.12 -7.56 -0.89
C PHE A 132 13.15 -8.68 -0.78
N GLU A 133 13.37 -9.47 -1.83
CA GLU A 133 14.40 -10.52 -1.83
C GLU A 133 15.82 -9.94 -1.55
N THR A 134 16.12 -8.73 -2.03
CA THR A 134 17.43 -8.08 -1.77
C THR A 134 17.64 -7.59 -0.34
N ILE A 135 16.55 -7.42 0.42
CA ILE A 135 16.60 -6.95 1.81
C ILE A 135 16.15 -8.03 2.81
N ARG A 136 15.76 -9.21 2.33
CA ARG A 136 15.15 -10.25 3.14
C ARG A 136 16.03 -10.70 4.30
N GLU A 137 17.32 -10.87 4.07
CA GLU A 137 18.27 -11.32 5.10
C GLU A 137 18.92 -10.17 5.90
N LYS A 138 18.47 -8.92 5.69
CA LYS A 138 18.98 -7.76 6.43
C LYS A 138 18.30 -7.66 7.82
N PRO A 139 18.94 -6.96 8.79
CA PRO A 139 18.29 -6.60 10.06
C PRO A 139 16.93 -5.93 9.87
N ASN A 140 16.07 -5.96 10.87
CA ASN A 140 14.75 -5.34 10.78
C ASN A 140 14.90 -3.82 10.72
N HIS A 141 14.38 -3.20 9.65
CA HIS A 141 14.44 -1.75 9.44
C HIS A 141 13.18 -1.28 8.73
N TYR A 142 13.02 0.04 8.59
CA TYR A 142 11.89 0.61 7.88
C TYR A 142 12.02 0.44 6.38
N VAL A 143 10.90 0.09 5.74
CA VAL A 143 10.83 -0.18 4.31
C VAL A 143 9.72 0.66 3.69
N ILE A 144 10.06 1.39 2.63
CA ILE A 144 9.11 2.13 1.80
C ILE A 144 8.99 1.42 0.46
N LEU A 145 7.76 1.11 0.06
CA LEU A 145 7.40 0.61 -1.25
C LEU A 145 6.56 1.68 -1.94
N THR A 146 7.08 2.26 -3.02
CA THR A 146 6.38 3.34 -3.73
C THR A 146 6.54 3.24 -5.23
N ASN A 147 5.53 3.67 -5.98
CA ASN A 147 5.60 3.78 -7.42
C ASN A 147 5.58 5.25 -7.86
N THR A 148 5.85 5.50 -9.12
CA THR A 148 5.98 6.86 -9.66
C THR A 148 4.65 7.55 -9.96
N SER A 149 3.49 6.96 -9.61
CA SER A 149 2.17 7.59 -9.73
C SER A 149 1.74 8.37 -8.48
N VAL A 150 2.71 8.84 -7.71
CA VAL A 150 2.54 9.69 -6.53
C VAL A 150 2.66 11.17 -6.94
N HIS A 151 1.89 12.05 -6.29
CA HIS A 151 1.81 13.47 -6.66
C HIS A 151 3.18 14.16 -6.67
N GLN A 152 3.35 15.17 -7.53
CA GLN A 152 4.60 15.94 -7.66
C GLN A 152 5.00 16.75 -6.43
N MET A 153 4.03 17.04 -5.54
CA MET A 153 4.24 17.87 -4.35
C MET A 153 5.41 17.34 -3.53
N GLN A 154 6.31 18.23 -3.14
CA GLN A 154 7.47 17.93 -2.32
C GLN A 154 7.24 18.49 -0.93
N THR A 155 7.26 17.61 0.06
CA THR A 155 7.02 17.93 1.47
C THR A 155 8.03 17.11 2.27
N GLU A 156 8.68 17.72 3.26
CA GLU A 156 9.48 16.97 4.23
C GLU A 156 8.56 16.15 5.13
N PHE A 157 8.47 14.84 4.89
CA PHE A 157 7.52 13.96 5.55
C PHE A 157 8.17 12.80 6.31
N LEU A 158 9.39 12.41 5.91
CA LEU A 158 9.96 11.11 6.24
C LEU A 158 10.11 10.92 7.76
N ASP A 159 10.71 11.89 8.44
CA ASP A 159 10.86 11.85 9.90
C ASP A 159 9.49 11.72 10.61
N SER A 160 8.51 12.55 10.23
CA SER A 160 7.17 12.47 10.83
C SER A 160 6.47 11.12 10.62
N TYR A 161 6.77 10.42 9.51
CA TYR A 161 6.23 9.09 9.25
C TYR A 161 6.89 8.02 10.10
N ILE A 162 8.21 8.11 10.26
CA ILE A 162 8.98 7.18 11.10
C ILE A 162 8.61 7.39 12.57
N ASP A 163 8.59 8.63 13.05
CA ASP A 163 8.21 8.99 14.42
C ASP A 163 6.80 8.49 14.74
N TYR A 164 5.85 8.62 13.80
CA TYR A 164 4.51 8.06 13.95
C TYR A 164 4.52 6.54 14.09
N MET A 165 5.28 5.84 13.25
CA MET A 165 5.39 4.38 13.28
C MET A 165 6.09 3.87 14.54
N GLU A 166 7.06 4.62 15.08
CA GLU A 166 7.72 4.33 16.36
C GLU A 166 6.77 4.53 17.54
N ALA A 167 5.93 5.58 17.50
CA ALA A 167 4.94 5.84 18.55
C ALA A 167 3.69 4.94 18.49
N ASN A 168 3.44 4.28 17.35
CA ASN A 168 2.29 3.39 17.11
C ASN A 168 2.74 2.01 16.63
N ASP A 169 3.31 1.23 17.55
CA ASP A 169 3.83 -0.12 17.26
C ASP A 169 2.75 -1.13 16.80
N THR A 170 1.47 -0.84 17.01
CA THR A 170 0.34 -1.65 16.50
C THR A 170 0.13 -1.49 15.00
N VAL A 171 0.70 -0.47 14.36
CA VAL A 171 0.56 -0.23 12.92
C VAL A 171 1.56 -1.08 12.14
N GLY A 172 1.03 -2.02 11.36
CA GLY A 172 1.84 -2.88 10.49
C GLY A 172 2.19 -2.21 9.17
N VAL A 173 1.25 -1.45 8.60
CA VAL A 173 1.42 -0.73 7.32
C VAL A 173 0.79 0.65 7.42
N LEU A 174 1.52 1.65 6.92
CA LEU A 174 1.06 3.01 6.74
C LEU A 174 1.01 3.36 5.24
N GLY A 175 -0.10 3.92 4.77
CA GLY A 175 -0.29 4.32 3.37
C GLY A 175 -0.79 5.74 3.21
N ILE A 176 -0.71 6.28 1.99
CA ILE A 176 -1.22 7.63 1.65
C ILE A 176 -2.51 7.59 0.80
N SER A 177 -2.91 6.41 0.37
CA SER A 177 -4.02 6.22 -0.56
C SER A 177 -4.74 4.92 -0.26
N TYR A 178 -6.05 4.89 -0.49
CA TYR A 178 -6.87 3.75 -0.11
C TYR A 178 -8.08 3.57 -1.02
N ALA A 179 -8.61 2.34 -1.02
CA ALA A 179 -9.95 2.08 -1.50
C ALA A 179 -10.73 1.20 -0.52
N THR A 180 -12.04 1.46 -0.38
CA THR A 180 -12.91 0.67 0.52
C THR A 180 -13.64 -0.48 -0.16
N LYS A 181 -13.50 -0.62 -1.48
CA LYS A 181 -14.23 -1.62 -2.28
C LYS A 181 -13.28 -2.41 -3.16
N MET A 182 -13.62 -3.69 -3.35
CA MET A 182 -13.03 -4.53 -4.38
C MET A 182 -13.83 -4.36 -5.69
N TYR A 183 -13.42 -3.44 -6.55
CA TYR A 183 -14.14 -3.17 -7.80
C TYR A 183 -14.13 -4.36 -8.78
N GLN A 184 -13.22 -5.33 -8.59
CA GLN A 184 -13.08 -6.52 -9.42
C GLN A 184 -13.91 -7.71 -8.91
N SER A 185 -15.06 -7.42 -8.30
CA SER A 185 -16.00 -8.41 -7.77
C SER A 185 -17.43 -8.02 -8.17
N ILE A 186 -18.30 -9.02 -8.34
CA ILE A 186 -19.74 -8.80 -8.60
C ILE A 186 -20.57 -8.74 -7.30
N ILE A 187 -19.91 -8.91 -6.15
CA ILE A 187 -20.56 -8.93 -4.83
C ILE A 187 -20.85 -7.50 -4.35
N ARG A 188 -22.11 -7.22 -4.00
CA ARG A 188 -22.58 -5.93 -3.49
C ARG A 188 -22.14 -5.78 -2.03
N ASN A 189 -22.02 -4.54 -1.58
CA ASN A 189 -21.60 -4.20 -0.22
C ASN A 189 -20.25 -4.83 0.19
N ASN A 190 -19.36 -5.05 -0.78
CA ASN A 190 -18.06 -5.68 -0.59
C ASN A 190 -17.01 -4.74 0.04
N PHE A 191 -17.34 -4.23 1.24
CA PHE A 191 -16.46 -3.37 2.01
C PHE A 191 -15.18 -4.13 2.39
N LYS A 192 -14.09 -3.77 1.71
CA LYS A 192 -12.75 -4.35 1.80
C LYS A 192 -11.73 -3.20 1.78
N PRO A 193 -11.58 -2.47 2.89
CA PRO A 193 -10.63 -1.37 2.99
C PRO A 193 -9.20 -1.88 2.85
N HIS A 194 -8.44 -1.24 1.97
CA HIS A 194 -7.04 -1.55 1.71
C HIS A 194 -6.27 -0.29 1.35
N ALA A 195 -5.00 -0.27 1.74
CA ALA A 195 -4.04 0.71 1.24
C ALA A 195 -3.67 0.37 -0.21
N GLN A 196 -3.59 1.40 -1.05
CA GLN A 196 -3.19 1.26 -2.45
C GLN A 196 -1.67 1.30 -2.58
N SER A 197 -1.13 0.63 -3.58
CA SER A 197 0.31 0.41 -3.78
C SER A 197 1.13 1.63 -4.20
N PHE A 198 0.55 2.83 -4.21
CA PHE A 198 1.26 4.07 -4.57
C PHE A 198 2.38 4.40 -3.58
N PHE A 199 2.12 4.20 -2.30
CA PHE A 199 3.10 4.37 -1.22
C PHE A 199 2.65 3.55 -0.03
N LEU A 200 3.55 2.70 0.47
CA LEU A 200 3.39 1.90 1.67
C LEU A 200 4.68 2.03 2.49
N LEU A 201 4.55 2.37 3.76
CA LEU A 201 5.61 2.33 4.77
C LEU A 201 5.32 1.18 5.74
N THR A 202 6.34 0.36 6.01
CA THR A 202 6.26 -0.79 6.91
C THR A 202 7.67 -1.13 7.43
N THR A 203 7.85 -2.32 8.00
CA THR A 203 9.18 -2.86 8.31
C THR A 203 9.46 -4.15 7.56
N ARG A 204 10.75 -4.49 7.45
CA ARG A 204 11.20 -5.76 6.86
C ARG A 204 10.57 -6.97 7.54
N ALA A 205 10.45 -6.96 8.88
CA ALA A 205 9.80 -8.04 9.62
C ALA A 205 8.35 -8.25 9.20
N ILE A 206 7.55 -7.17 9.07
CA ILE A 206 6.15 -7.28 8.62
C ILE A 206 6.07 -7.83 7.20
N LEU A 207 6.92 -7.36 6.29
CA LEU A 207 6.96 -7.88 4.91
C LEU A 207 7.27 -9.38 4.88
N GLN A 208 8.20 -9.84 5.72
CA GLN A 208 8.49 -11.27 5.85
C GLN A 208 7.28 -12.05 6.36
N GLU A 209 6.60 -11.59 7.40
CA GLU A 209 5.41 -12.28 7.92
C GLU A 209 4.31 -12.39 6.85
N ILE A 210 4.14 -11.33 6.04
CA ILE A 210 3.23 -11.33 4.90
C ILE A 210 3.62 -12.39 3.88
N VAL A 211 4.91 -12.47 3.53
CA VAL A 211 5.44 -13.46 2.58
C VAL A 211 5.29 -14.87 3.11
N ASP A 212 5.60 -15.12 4.38
CA ASP A 212 5.53 -16.44 5.00
C ASP A 212 4.09 -16.96 5.04
N ILE A 213 3.12 -16.12 5.40
CA ILE A 213 1.69 -16.49 5.40
C ILE A 213 1.15 -16.73 4.00
N ASN A 214 1.61 -15.95 3.01
CA ASN A 214 1.12 -16.04 1.64
C ASN A 214 1.87 -17.09 0.81
N GLY A 215 3.03 -17.56 1.29
CA GLY A 215 3.98 -18.42 0.58
C GLY A 215 4.85 -17.69 -0.45
N SER A 216 4.54 -16.44 -0.77
CA SER A 216 5.28 -15.58 -1.71
C SER A 216 4.83 -14.13 -1.55
N PHE A 217 5.57 -13.17 -2.09
CA PHE A 217 5.15 -11.77 -2.09
C PHE A 217 3.79 -11.61 -2.82
N PRO A 218 2.79 -10.94 -2.20
CA PRO A 218 1.48 -10.76 -2.83
C PRO A 218 1.59 -10.13 -4.23
N GLY A 219 0.91 -10.71 -5.22
CA GLY A 219 0.93 -10.20 -6.60
C GLY A 219 2.08 -10.67 -7.49
N LYS A 220 3.10 -11.37 -6.96
CA LYS A 220 4.24 -11.87 -7.74
C LYS A 220 3.76 -12.75 -8.91
N GLY A 221 4.23 -12.44 -10.13
CA GLY A 221 3.91 -13.18 -11.36
C GLY A 221 2.50 -12.97 -11.92
N ILE A 222 1.69 -12.03 -11.38
CA ILE A 222 0.32 -11.80 -11.87
C ILE A 222 0.30 -10.77 -12.99
N THR A 223 -0.05 -11.19 -14.20
CA THR A 223 -0.12 -10.30 -15.38
C THR A 223 -1.48 -9.62 -15.61
N ASP A 224 -2.58 -10.18 -15.08
CA ASP A 224 -3.90 -9.55 -15.22
C ASP A 224 -4.11 -8.48 -14.15
N LYS A 225 -4.27 -7.22 -14.56
CA LYS A 225 -4.46 -6.06 -13.67
C LYS A 225 -5.60 -6.23 -12.67
N ARG A 226 -6.70 -6.89 -13.06
CA ARG A 226 -7.87 -7.04 -12.20
C ARG A 226 -7.57 -8.07 -11.11
N LEU A 227 -6.88 -9.14 -11.48
CA LEU A 227 -6.41 -10.13 -10.54
C LEU A 227 -5.33 -9.57 -9.60
N LEU A 228 -4.48 -8.68 -10.11
CA LEU A 228 -3.44 -8.01 -9.31
C LEU A 228 -4.05 -7.23 -8.16
N ILE A 229 -5.06 -6.37 -8.39
CA ILE A 229 -5.71 -5.62 -7.31
C ILE A 229 -6.24 -6.56 -6.21
N ARG A 230 -6.82 -7.69 -6.60
CA ARG A 230 -7.37 -8.68 -5.64
C ARG A 230 -6.28 -9.43 -4.86
N ASN A 231 -5.23 -9.86 -5.55
CA ASN A 231 -4.22 -10.78 -5.02
C ASN A 231 -2.92 -10.10 -4.58
N ALA A 232 -2.83 -8.78 -4.76
CA ALA A 232 -1.72 -7.94 -4.36
C ALA A 232 -2.19 -6.92 -3.32
N GLU A 233 -2.73 -5.75 -3.72
CA GLU A 233 -3.14 -4.66 -2.80
C GLU A 233 -4.09 -5.13 -1.69
N ILE A 234 -5.21 -5.75 -2.08
CA ILE A 234 -6.22 -6.22 -1.13
C ILE A 234 -5.69 -7.39 -0.29
N LYS A 235 -4.90 -8.28 -0.90
CA LYS A 235 -4.35 -9.45 -0.23
C LYS A 235 -3.32 -9.05 0.82
N LEU A 236 -2.42 -8.12 0.50
CA LEU A 236 -1.41 -7.57 1.41
C LEU A 236 -2.09 -6.94 2.62
N SER A 237 -3.02 -6.00 2.39
CA SER A 237 -3.77 -5.35 3.47
C SER A 237 -4.55 -6.38 4.31
N GLY A 238 -5.19 -7.36 3.66
CA GLY A 238 -5.93 -8.41 4.35
C GLY A 238 -5.04 -9.33 5.22
N ILE A 239 -3.80 -9.59 4.80
CA ILE A 239 -2.85 -10.37 5.61
C ILE A 239 -2.38 -9.57 6.83
N VAL A 240 -2.05 -8.28 6.66
CA VAL A 240 -1.66 -7.38 7.77
C VAL A 240 -2.73 -7.38 8.86
N LEU A 241 -3.99 -7.22 8.46
CA LEU A 241 -5.12 -7.24 9.41
C LEU A 241 -5.30 -8.62 10.06
N LYS A 242 -5.13 -9.71 9.30
CA LYS A 242 -5.22 -11.09 9.82
C LYS A 242 -4.11 -11.40 10.83
N LEU A 243 -2.94 -10.78 10.69
CA LEU A 243 -1.82 -10.87 11.63
C LEU A 243 -2.08 -10.13 12.95
N GLY A 244 -3.17 -9.36 13.04
CA GLY A 244 -3.54 -8.60 14.23
C GLY A 244 -2.95 -7.19 14.30
N TYR A 245 -2.42 -6.68 13.19
CA TYR A 245 -1.92 -5.31 13.08
C TYR A 245 -3.00 -4.35 12.57
N GLU A 246 -2.83 -3.07 12.87
CA GLU A 246 -3.60 -1.98 12.28
C GLU A 246 -3.00 -1.54 10.94
N ILE A 247 -3.83 -0.94 10.09
CA ILE A 247 -3.40 -0.17 8.93
C ILE A 247 -3.69 1.31 9.19
N ALA A 248 -2.70 2.15 8.95
CA ALA A 248 -2.80 3.60 9.06
C ALA A 248 -2.85 4.25 7.68
N LEU A 249 -3.66 5.30 7.54
CA LEU A 249 -3.87 6.05 6.30
C LEU A 249 -3.70 7.54 6.57
N VAL A 250 -2.66 8.13 5.99
CA VAL A 250 -2.40 9.58 6.08
C VAL A 250 -3.36 10.32 5.15
N GLN A 251 -4.09 11.29 5.70
CA GLN A 251 -5.07 12.11 4.99
C GLN A 251 -4.44 13.37 4.40
N GLU A 252 -5.18 14.10 3.56
CA GLU A 252 -4.71 15.34 2.90
C GLU A 252 -4.35 16.44 3.90
N ASP A 253 -5.01 16.47 5.06
CA ASP A 253 -4.76 17.43 6.13
C ASP A 253 -3.62 17.01 7.08
N GLY A 254 -2.93 15.91 6.81
CA GLY A 254 -1.87 15.35 7.66
C GLY A 254 -2.36 14.61 8.91
N SER A 255 -3.68 14.42 9.07
CA SER A 255 -4.24 13.51 10.07
C SER A 255 -4.05 12.05 9.67
N VAL A 256 -4.10 11.14 10.65
CA VAL A 256 -3.95 9.71 10.40
C VAL A 256 -5.20 8.96 10.82
N PHE A 257 -5.80 8.26 9.87
CA PHE A 257 -6.91 7.35 10.13
C PHE A 257 -6.39 5.93 10.29
N LYS A 258 -6.69 5.28 11.41
CA LYS A 258 -6.34 3.88 11.68
C LYS A 258 -7.56 2.98 11.58
N TYR A 259 -7.36 1.78 11.09
CA TYR A 259 -8.37 0.74 11.14
C TYR A 259 -7.76 -0.65 11.34
N ASP A 260 -8.54 -1.51 11.98
CA ASP A 260 -8.26 -2.93 12.15
C ASP A 260 -9.43 -3.76 11.58
N SER A 261 -9.26 -5.09 11.57
CA SER A 261 -10.39 -6.01 11.48
C SER A 261 -10.32 -6.99 12.64
N SER A 262 -11.14 -6.72 13.66
CA SER A 262 -11.03 -7.39 14.96
C SER A 262 -11.54 -8.84 14.99
N VAL A 263 -12.47 -9.22 14.09
CA VAL A 263 -13.11 -10.55 14.04
C VAL A 263 -13.57 -10.92 12.63
N LEU A 264 -13.84 -12.20 12.36
CA LEU A 264 -14.32 -12.69 11.05
C LEU A 264 -15.60 -12.01 10.54
N SER A 265 -16.44 -11.51 11.44
CA SER A 265 -17.69 -10.79 11.15
C SER A 265 -17.50 -9.28 11.00
N ASP A 266 -16.32 -8.75 11.30
CA ASP A 266 -15.98 -7.35 11.24
C ASP A 266 -15.07 -7.10 10.02
N ASN A 267 -15.50 -6.21 9.14
CA ASN A 267 -14.73 -5.79 7.97
C ASN A 267 -14.18 -4.35 8.12
N GLY A 268 -14.18 -3.81 9.34
CA GLY A 268 -13.71 -2.47 9.68
C GLY A 268 -14.74 -1.37 9.40
N ARG A 269 -15.93 -1.71 8.89
CA ARG A 269 -16.95 -0.74 8.48
C ARG A 269 -17.43 0.13 9.63
N CYS A 270 -17.59 -0.44 10.81
CA CYS A 270 -18.09 0.25 12.01
C CYS A 270 -17.13 1.33 12.51
N ARG A 271 -15.82 1.18 12.30
CA ARG A 271 -14.78 2.17 12.65
C ARG A 271 -14.52 3.18 11.52
N TRP A 272 -15.08 2.97 10.34
CA TRP A 272 -14.80 3.78 9.15
C TRP A 272 -15.53 5.13 9.19
N THR A 273 -14.79 6.21 9.45
CA THR A 273 -15.30 7.58 9.57
C THR A 273 -14.92 8.49 8.40
N ILE A 274 -13.96 8.09 7.57
CA ILE A 274 -13.50 8.84 6.40
C ILE A 274 -14.28 8.47 5.13
N PRO A 275 -14.19 9.23 4.01
CA PRO A 275 -14.94 8.95 2.79
C PRO A 275 -14.74 7.52 2.25
N MET A 276 -15.81 6.93 1.73
CA MET A 276 -15.79 5.58 1.13
C MET A 276 -15.50 5.60 -0.36
N GLY A 277 -15.05 4.46 -0.88
CA GLY A 277 -14.70 4.28 -2.28
C GLY A 277 -13.20 4.48 -2.47
N ASP A 278 -12.81 4.98 -3.63
CA ASP A 278 -11.44 5.36 -3.95
C ASP A 278 -11.16 6.76 -3.40
N ASN A 279 -10.19 6.91 -2.49
CA ASN A 279 -9.95 8.18 -1.81
C ASN A 279 -9.53 9.31 -2.76
N ARG A 280 -8.95 8.96 -3.91
CA ARG A 280 -8.51 9.91 -4.93
C ARG A 280 -9.66 10.71 -5.56
N ALA A 281 -10.91 10.25 -5.38
CA ALA A 281 -12.10 10.98 -5.79
C ALA A 281 -12.55 12.06 -4.77
N HIS A 282 -11.93 12.10 -3.59
CA HIS A 282 -12.35 12.92 -2.45
C HIS A 282 -11.26 13.89 -1.95
N VAL A 283 -10.12 13.97 -2.62
CA VAL A 283 -8.97 14.82 -2.24
C VAL A 283 -8.59 15.75 -3.38
N LYS A 284 -7.99 16.90 -3.05
CA LYS A 284 -7.54 17.87 -4.07
C LYS A 284 -6.26 17.40 -4.76
N ASN A 285 -5.35 16.77 -4.01
CA ASN A 285 -4.07 16.28 -4.51
C ASN A 285 -4.00 14.75 -4.40
N PRO A 286 -4.47 14.00 -5.43
CA PRO A 286 -4.44 12.55 -5.43
C PRO A 286 -3.04 11.99 -5.20
N ASN A 287 -2.91 10.99 -4.33
CA ASN A 287 -1.65 10.34 -3.99
C ASN A 287 -0.56 11.33 -3.52
N ALA A 288 -0.92 12.44 -2.89
CA ALA A 288 0.07 13.31 -2.26
C ALA A 288 0.61 12.69 -0.96
N ILE A 289 1.89 12.95 -0.69
CA ILE A 289 2.50 12.64 0.61
C ILE A 289 2.45 13.92 1.44
N ASN A 290 1.75 13.87 2.57
CA ASN A 290 1.56 15.00 3.47
C ASN A 290 2.25 14.67 4.80
N ALA A 291 2.99 15.62 5.38
CA ALA A 291 3.62 15.39 6.69
C ALA A 291 2.57 15.09 7.77
N ILE A 292 2.89 14.15 8.67
CA ILE A 292 2.00 13.80 9.78
C ILE A 292 2.11 14.89 10.85
N LYS A 293 0.98 15.45 11.27
CA LYS A 293 0.97 16.45 12.35
C LYS A 293 1.22 15.77 13.71
N SER A 294 2.01 16.42 14.56
CA SER A 294 2.53 15.83 15.80
C SER A 294 1.49 15.40 16.84
N HIS A 295 0.29 16.01 16.85
CA HIS A 295 -0.81 15.58 17.72
C HIS A 295 -1.36 14.19 17.35
N ASN A 296 -0.98 13.63 16.20
CA ASN A 296 -1.37 12.27 15.80
C ASN A 296 -0.43 11.19 16.36
N PHE A 297 0.68 11.55 17.03
CA PHE A 297 1.61 10.57 17.58
C PHE A 297 1.09 9.86 18.82
N THR A 298 0.03 10.37 19.47
CA THR A 298 -0.56 9.72 20.64
C THR A 298 -1.63 8.72 20.23
N SER A 299 -1.43 7.45 20.59
CA SER A 299 -2.52 6.47 20.61
C SER A 299 -3.59 7.00 21.57
N ASN A 300 -4.80 7.27 21.08
CA ASN A 300 -5.96 7.47 21.95
C ASN A 300 -6.12 6.18 22.78
N LYS A 301 -5.64 6.23 24.03
CA LYS A 301 -5.80 5.17 25.03
C LYS A 301 -7.27 4.90 25.32
#